data_AF-A0A7Y5SLG2-F1
#
_entry.id   AF-A0A7Y5SLG2-F1
#
_cell.length_a   1.000
_cell.length_b   1.000
_cell.length_c   1.000
_cell.angle_alpha   90.00
_cell.angle_beta   90.00
_cell.angle_gamma   90.00
#
_symmetry.space_group_name_H-M   'P 1'
#
loop_
_entity.id
_entity.type
_entity.pdbx_description
1 polymer ?
#
loop_
_entity_poly.entity_id
_entity_poly.type
_entity_poly.pdbx_seq_one_letter_code
_entity_poly.pdbx_strand_id
1 'polypeptide(L)'
;MQNPKSKIELLLVNTRFSCLARLSEEYNFEPVWRPRFVSDLVPEDRCHLNGLAVVDGRPKYVTALGTTDTPGGWRQHKADGGVLVDVETDETILAGLSMPHSPRWYGGRLWVLNSGTGELLLVDPAGGKSEAVCGLRGYLRGLAFVGPYALVGLCKIREKHIFGGLPIQKRHEKLLCGVVVVDLRRGAEVGMFEFTSGCEELYDVQFLPGVRRPMILNLDKPAVRQAVTNPDSSYWLRASAEIHEETKPSSLS
;
A
#
# COMPACT_ATOMS: atom_id res chain seq x y z
N MET A 1 26.61 24.57 14.43
CA MET A 1 25.55 23.64 14.89
C MET A 1 24.60 23.42 13.74
N GLN A 2 24.72 22.29 13.03
CA GLN A 2 23.80 21.92 11.97
C GLN A 2 22.48 21.49 12.62
N ASN A 3 21.40 22.15 12.25
CA ASN A 3 20.04 21.76 12.61
C ASN A 3 19.80 20.36 12.01
N PRO A 4 19.67 19.27 12.80
CA PRO A 4 19.45 17.96 12.23
C PRO A 4 18.05 18.00 11.64
N LYS A 5 17.97 18.07 10.30
CA LYS A 5 16.75 17.69 9.58
C LYS A 5 16.33 16.36 10.20
N SER A 6 15.18 16.33 10.86
CA SER A 6 14.58 15.12 11.41
C SER A 6 14.74 14.03 10.35
N LYS A 7 15.63 13.07 10.59
CA LYS A 7 15.96 12.04 9.62
C LYS A 7 14.64 11.29 9.37
N ILE A 8 14.06 11.45 8.19
CA ILE A 8 12.87 10.71 7.80
C ILE A 8 13.29 9.24 7.83
N GLU A 9 12.86 8.51 8.86
CA GLU A 9 13.20 7.11 9.02
C GLU A 9 12.24 6.28 8.15
N LEU A 10 12.81 5.54 7.19
CA LEU A 10 12.03 4.64 6.36
C LEU A 10 11.69 3.38 7.17
N LEU A 11 10.40 3.18 7.42
CA LEU A 11 9.87 1.96 7.99
C LEU A 11 9.29 1.05 6.92
N LEU A 12 9.47 -0.25 7.12
CA LEU A 12 9.01 -1.32 6.26
C LEU A 12 8.05 -2.21 7.04
N VAL A 13 6.97 -2.62 6.40
CA VAL A 13 6.19 -3.78 6.86
C VAL A 13 6.80 -5.01 6.22
N ASN A 14 7.52 -5.82 6.99
CA ASN A 14 8.12 -7.06 6.51
C ASN A 14 7.14 -8.21 6.72
N THR A 15 6.22 -8.39 5.78
CA THR A 15 5.19 -9.44 5.82
C THR A 15 5.79 -10.83 6.02
N ARG A 16 6.88 -11.15 5.31
CA ARG A 16 7.53 -12.46 5.38
C ARG A 16 8.01 -12.81 6.79
N PHE A 17 8.51 -11.82 7.53
CA PHE A 17 9.00 -11.97 8.91
C PHE A 17 8.01 -11.46 9.97
N SER A 18 6.80 -11.06 9.56
CA SER A 18 5.73 -10.58 10.45
C SER A 18 6.16 -9.46 11.42
N CYS A 19 6.95 -8.49 10.95
CA CYS A 19 7.44 -7.39 11.78
C CYS A 19 7.44 -6.04 11.04
N LEU A 20 7.47 -4.96 11.81
CA LEU A 20 7.95 -3.67 11.34
C LEU A 20 9.48 -3.67 11.41
N ALA A 21 10.11 -3.16 10.38
CA ALA A 21 11.56 -3.15 10.25
C ALA A 21 12.08 -1.83 9.68
N ARG A 22 13.36 -1.56 9.91
CA ARG A 22 14.12 -0.48 9.26
C ARG A 22 15.21 -1.06 8.36
N LEU A 23 15.69 -0.23 7.45
CA LEU A 23 16.89 -0.55 6.67
C LEU A 23 18.11 -0.67 7.58
N SER A 24 19.00 -1.59 7.25
CA SER A 24 20.28 -1.79 7.94
C SER A 24 21.42 -1.72 6.93
N GLU A 25 22.56 -1.19 7.36
CA GLU A 25 23.80 -1.20 6.58
C GLU A 25 24.60 -2.50 6.76
N GLU A 26 24.33 -3.25 7.84
CA GLU A 26 25.05 -4.49 8.21
C GLU A 26 24.22 -5.76 7.94
N TYR A 27 22.91 -5.69 8.15
CA TYR A 27 21.98 -6.80 8.00
C TYR A 27 21.01 -6.58 6.83
N ASN A 28 20.21 -7.59 6.50
CA ASN A 28 19.14 -7.42 5.50
C ASN A 28 18.06 -6.43 5.96
N PHE A 29 17.79 -6.38 7.27
CA PHE A 29 16.89 -5.43 7.93
C PHE A 29 17.10 -5.50 9.45
N GLU A 30 16.63 -4.48 10.16
CA GLU A 30 16.58 -4.48 11.62
C GLU A 30 15.13 -4.45 12.10
N PRO A 31 14.67 -5.42 12.91
CA PRO A 31 13.30 -5.43 13.42
C PRO A 31 13.11 -4.32 14.47
N VAL A 32 12.01 -3.57 14.33
CA VAL A 32 11.63 -2.47 15.23
C VAL A 32 10.49 -2.90 16.15
N TRP A 33 9.55 -3.68 15.63
CA TRP A 33 8.39 -4.17 16.38
C TRP A 33 7.84 -5.44 15.73
N ARG A 34 7.27 -6.34 16.55
CA ARG A 34 6.49 -7.50 16.10
C ARG A 34 5.26 -7.65 17.00
N PRO A 35 4.13 -8.16 16.50
CA PRO A 35 2.97 -8.44 17.34
C PRO A 35 3.31 -9.50 18.40
N ARG A 36 2.76 -9.40 19.63
CA ARG A 36 3.01 -10.38 20.70
C ARG A 36 2.63 -11.82 20.36
N PHE A 37 1.68 -12.01 19.45
CA PHE A 37 1.22 -13.34 19.03
C PHE A 37 2.16 -14.02 18.03
N VAL A 38 3.18 -13.33 17.51
CA VAL A 38 4.22 -13.94 16.68
C VAL A 38 5.40 -14.25 17.59
N SER A 39 5.76 -15.52 17.80
CA SER A 39 6.80 -15.92 18.77
C SER A 39 8.23 -15.71 18.29
N ASP A 40 8.49 -15.73 16.99
CA ASP A 40 9.84 -15.62 16.43
C ASP A 40 9.88 -14.90 15.06
N LEU A 41 11.04 -14.32 14.72
CA LEU A 41 11.30 -13.63 13.45
C LEU A 41 11.85 -14.60 12.41
N VAL A 42 10.96 -15.43 11.88
CA VAL A 42 11.26 -16.41 10.83
C VAL A 42 10.48 -16.11 9.54
N PRO A 43 10.99 -16.50 8.36
CA PRO A 43 10.42 -16.12 7.06
C PRO A 43 9.17 -16.92 6.67
N GLU A 44 8.18 -16.99 7.57
CA GLU A 44 7.06 -17.91 7.50
C GLU A 44 5.71 -17.23 7.21
N ASP A 45 5.66 -15.90 7.10
CA ASP A 45 4.42 -15.13 6.87
C ASP A 45 3.29 -15.58 7.83
N ARG A 46 3.60 -15.56 9.14
CA ARG A 46 2.75 -16.19 10.15
C ARG A 46 1.39 -15.51 10.28
N CYS A 47 1.33 -14.19 10.18
CA CYS A 47 0.12 -13.40 10.38
C CYS A 47 -0.26 -12.50 9.18
N HIS A 48 0.61 -12.40 8.18
CA HIS A 48 0.46 -11.48 7.05
C HIS A 48 0.26 -10.01 7.47
N LEU A 49 1.18 -9.52 8.29
CA LEU A 49 1.31 -8.09 8.57
C LEU A 49 1.52 -7.34 7.25
N ASN A 50 0.63 -6.41 6.90
CA ASN A 50 0.59 -5.85 5.54
C ASN A 50 0.37 -4.33 5.47
N GLY A 51 -0.08 -3.70 6.55
CA GLY A 51 -0.41 -2.28 6.53
C GLY A 51 0.15 -1.55 7.74
N LEU A 52 0.47 -0.28 7.55
CA LEU A 52 0.95 0.63 8.57
C LEU A 52 0.30 2.00 8.40
N ALA A 53 -0.27 2.53 9.49
CA ALA A 53 -0.67 3.91 9.64
C ALA A 53 0.31 4.62 10.58
N VAL A 54 0.71 5.82 10.16
CA VAL A 54 1.58 6.71 10.93
C VAL A 54 0.72 7.84 11.49
N VAL A 55 0.85 8.12 12.78
CA VAL A 55 0.20 9.23 13.49
C VAL A 55 1.31 10.11 14.06
N ASP A 56 1.28 11.41 13.76
CA ASP A 56 2.27 12.39 14.22
C ASP A 56 3.73 11.94 13.99
N GLY A 57 3.99 11.33 12.83
CA GLY A 57 5.31 10.85 12.43
C GLY A 57 5.75 9.52 13.07
N ARG A 58 4.89 8.85 13.84
CA ARG A 58 5.21 7.60 14.54
C ARG A 58 4.34 6.44 14.04
N PRO A 59 4.88 5.20 13.90
CA PRO A 59 4.06 4.04 13.60
C PRO A 59 3.02 3.85 14.72
N LYS A 60 1.75 3.78 14.37
CA LYS A 60 0.67 3.73 15.38
C LYS A 60 -0.30 2.57 15.19
N TYR A 61 -0.74 2.30 13.97
CA TYR A 61 -1.66 1.18 13.72
C TYR A 61 -1.15 0.30 12.60
N VAL A 62 -1.36 -1.01 12.73
CA VAL A 62 -1.01 -1.98 11.68
C VAL A 62 -2.16 -2.92 11.40
N THR A 63 -2.23 -3.43 10.17
CA THR A 63 -3.17 -4.49 9.80
C THR A 63 -2.43 -5.81 9.59
N ALA A 64 -3.04 -6.90 10.07
CA ALA A 64 -2.63 -8.27 9.81
C ALA A 64 -3.85 -9.11 9.41
N LEU A 65 -3.63 -10.19 8.66
CA LEU A 65 -4.74 -11.03 8.17
C LEU A 65 -5.13 -12.15 9.13
N GLY A 66 -4.37 -12.33 10.22
CA GLY A 66 -4.64 -13.27 11.29
C GLY A 66 -3.79 -12.96 12.52
N THR A 67 -4.12 -13.57 13.66
CA THR A 67 -3.31 -13.55 14.89
C THR A 67 -2.55 -14.87 15.09
N THR A 68 -2.09 -15.46 14.00
CA THR A 68 -1.52 -16.81 13.96
C THR A 68 0.00 -16.80 14.09
N ASP A 69 0.54 -17.88 14.66
CA ASP A 69 1.97 -18.08 14.92
C ASP A 69 2.55 -19.32 14.21
N THR A 70 1.93 -19.73 13.11
CA THR A 70 2.35 -20.88 12.30
C THR A 70 2.55 -20.45 10.85
N PRO A 71 3.37 -21.17 10.07
CA PRO A 71 3.63 -20.81 8.67
C PRO A 71 2.34 -20.60 7.88
N GLY A 72 2.12 -19.36 7.44
CA GLY A 72 0.95 -19.00 6.64
C GLY A 72 -0.42 -19.21 7.31
N GLY A 73 -0.48 -19.33 8.63
CA GLY A 73 -1.69 -19.75 9.37
C GLY A 73 -2.93 -18.87 9.14
N TRP A 74 -2.72 -17.59 8.81
CA TRP A 74 -3.77 -16.62 8.52
C TRP A 74 -4.72 -17.05 7.38
N ARG A 75 -4.27 -17.91 6.46
CA ARG A 75 -5.06 -18.35 5.30
C ARG A 75 -6.35 -19.07 5.68
N GLN A 76 -6.37 -19.78 6.80
CA GLN A 76 -7.54 -20.56 7.24
C GLN A 76 -8.72 -19.65 7.58
N HIS A 77 -8.45 -18.50 8.20
CA HIS A 77 -9.45 -17.53 8.67
C HIS A 77 -9.38 -16.22 7.88
N LYS A 78 -8.93 -16.24 6.62
CA LYS A 78 -8.78 -15.01 5.81
C LYS A 78 -10.06 -14.18 5.68
N ALA A 79 -11.24 -14.79 5.82
CA ALA A 79 -12.53 -14.12 5.64
C ALA A 79 -12.93 -13.26 6.85
N ASP A 80 -12.43 -13.55 8.05
CA ASP A 80 -12.88 -12.98 9.33
C ASP A 80 -11.81 -12.92 10.44
N GLY A 81 -10.59 -13.40 10.19
CA GLY A 81 -9.51 -13.47 11.17
C GLY A 81 -8.61 -12.24 11.22
N GLY A 82 -8.83 -11.28 10.32
CA GLY A 82 -8.01 -10.08 10.21
C GLY A 82 -8.17 -9.15 11.42
N VAL A 83 -7.08 -8.45 11.72
CA VAL A 83 -6.99 -7.55 12.87
C VAL A 83 -6.35 -6.21 12.51
N LEU A 84 -6.71 -5.21 13.29
CA LEU A 84 -6.07 -3.91 13.39
C LEU A 84 -5.48 -3.79 14.80
N VAL A 85 -4.18 -3.52 14.88
CA VAL A 85 -3.41 -3.53 16.14
C VAL A 85 -2.81 -2.15 16.38
N ASP A 86 -2.88 -1.67 17.62
CA ASP A 86 -2.11 -0.51 18.07
C ASP A 86 -0.67 -0.94 18.36
N VAL A 87 0.30 -0.33 17.68
CA VAL A 87 1.72 -0.68 17.78
C VAL A 87 2.31 -0.36 19.16
N GLU A 88 1.79 0.69 19.81
CA GLU A 88 2.34 1.18 21.09
C GLU A 88 1.93 0.29 22.26
N THR A 89 0.65 -0.13 22.29
CA THR A 89 0.12 -1.00 23.35
C THR A 89 0.16 -2.48 22.97
N ASP A 90 0.41 -2.79 21.70
CA ASP A 90 0.33 -4.13 21.12
C ASP A 90 -1.06 -4.76 21.32
N GLU A 91 -2.11 -3.94 21.39
CA GLU A 91 -3.49 -4.37 21.59
C GLU A 91 -4.24 -4.43 20.25
N THR A 92 -5.03 -5.48 20.08
CA THR A 92 -5.98 -5.57 18.97
C THR A 92 -7.14 -4.60 19.22
N ILE A 93 -7.19 -3.52 18.44
CA ILE A 93 -8.25 -2.51 18.54
C ILE A 93 -9.50 -2.88 17.74
N LEU A 94 -9.35 -3.70 16.69
CA LEU A 94 -10.46 -4.24 15.92
C LEU A 94 -10.10 -5.62 15.38
N ALA A 95 -11.02 -6.56 15.51
CA ALA A 95 -10.92 -7.93 15.00
C ALA A 95 -12.11 -8.26 14.11
N GLY A 96 -12.15 -9.46 13.53
CA GLY A 96 -13.27 -9.87 12.68
C GLY A 96 -13.17 -9.33 11.24
N LEU A 97 -12.02 -8.77 10.85
CA LEU A 97 -11.86 -8.13 9.56
C LEU A 97 -11.58 -9.16 8.46
N SER A 98 -12.13 -8.91 7.28
CA SER A 98 -11.89 -9.70 6.08
C SER A 98 -10.73 -9.13 5.31
N MET A 99 -9.57 -9.77 5.46
CA MET A 99 -8.32 -9.39 4.82
C MET A 99 -8.00 -7.87 4.89
N PRO A 100 -7.84 -7.25 6.07
CA PRO A 100 -7.72 -5.80 6.17
C PRO A 100 -6.42 -5.24 5.60
N HIS A 101 -6.50 -4.10 4.91
CA HIS A 101 -5.36 -3.42 4.27
C HIS A 101 -5.38 -1.90 4.49
N SER A 102 -4.23 -1.30 4.18
CA SER A 102 -4.06 0.15 3.99
C SER A 102 -4.66 1.00 5.13
N PRO A 103 -4.31 0.75 6.40
CA PRO A 103 -4.72 1.63 7.47
C PRO A 103 -4.11 3.02 7.22
N ARG A 104 -4.88 4.08 7.46
CA ARG A 104 -4.47 5.47 7.25
C ARG A 104 -5.03 6.36 8.35
N TRP A 105 -4.20 7.26 8.85
CA TRP A 105 -4.64 8.37 9.69
C TRP A 105 -4.87 9.59 8.82
N TYR A 106 -6.11 10.08 8.77
CA TYR A 106 -6.46 11.25 7.95
C TYR A 106 -7.60 12.04 8.57
N GLY A 107 -7.44 13.37 8.65
CA GLY A 107 -8.46 14.25 9.24
C GLY A 107 -8.76 13.95 10.72
N GLY A 108 -7.75 13.50 11.48
CA GLY A 108 -7.91 13.11 12.89
C GLY A 108 -8.69 11.82 13.09
N ARG A 109 -8.79 10.97 12.06
CA ARG A 109 -9.57 9.74 12.05
C ARG A 109 -8.77 8.57 11.49
N LEU A 110 -9.07 7.36 11.96
CA LEU A 110 -8.48 6.12 11.47
C LEU A 110 -9.37 5.49 10.41
N TRP A 111 -8.80 5.25 9.24
CA TRP A 111 -9.46 4.64 8.10
C TRP A 111 -8.79 3.32 7.77
N VAL A 112 -9.58 2.30 7.42
CA VAL A 112 -9.08 0.96 7.08
C VAL A 112 -9.89 0.39 5.93
N LEU A 113 -9.23 -0.36 5.03
CA LEU A 113 -9.92 -1.13 4.00
C LEU A 113 -10.23 -2.53 4.56
N ASN A 114 -11.50 -2.89 4.63
CA ASN A 114 -11.94 -4.26 4.87
C ASN A 114 -12.02 -4.99 3.53
N SER A 115 -10.86 -5.36 3.00
CA SER A 115 -10.68 -5.64 1.57
C SER A 115 -11.51 -6.83 1.07
N GLY A 116 -11.68 -7.86 1.90
CA GLY A 116 -12.46 -9.05 1.55
C GLY A 116 -13.97 -8.83 1.56
N THR A 117 -14.48 -7.76 2.19
CA THR A 117 -15.88 -7.33 2.12
C THR A 117 -16.13 -6.18 1.14
N GLY A 118 -15.06 -5.56 0.63
CA GLY A 118 -15.13 -4.40 -0.25
C GLY A 118 -15.51 -3.11 0.47
N GLU A 119 -15.25 -2.98 1.77
CA GLU A 119 -15.71 -1.82 2.55
C GLU A 119 -14.57 -0.87 2.93
N LEU A 120 -14.82 0.44 2.76
CA LEU A 120 -14.02 1.48 3.40
C LEU A 120 -14.60 1.73 4.80
N LEU A 121 -13.79 1.48 5.83
CA LEU A 121 -14.19 1.62 7.21
C LEU A 121 -13.63 2.91 7.82
N LEU A 122 -14.46 3.58 8.62
CA LEU A 122 -14.04 4.55 9.62
C LEU A 122 -14.00 3.82 10.97
N VAL A 123 -12.85 3.85 11.64
CA VAL A 123 -12.62 3.16 12.91
C VAL A 123 -12.62 4.15 14.06
N ASP A 124 -13.31 3.81 15.14
CA ASP A 124 -13.18 4.41 16.46
C ASP A 124 -12.22 3.54 17.30
N PRO A 125 -10.94 3.95 17.46
CA PRO A 125 -9.95 3.15 18.17
C PRO A 125 -10.28 3.01 19.66
N ALA A 126 -10.92 4.01 20.28
CA ALA A 126 -11.24 3.98 21.70
C ALA A 126 -12.45 3.08 21.99
N GLY A 127 -13.43 3.08 21.09
CA GLY A 127 -14.63 2.26 21.21
C GLY A 127 -14.48 0.82 20.70
N GLY A 128 -13.40 0.50 19.99
CA GLY A 128 -13.19 -0.81 19.36
C GLY A 128 -14.23 -1.13 18.29
N LYS A 129 -14.76 -0.09 17.63
CA LYS A 129 -15.87 -0.19 16.67
C LYS A 129 -15.47 0.41 15.34
N SER A 130 -16.19 0.02 14.30
CA SER A 130 -16.07 0.60 12.97
C SER A 130 -17.43 0.81 12.32
N GLU A 131 -17.47 1.76 11.40
CA GLU A 131 -18.61 2.04 10.53
C GLU A 131 -18.16 1.89 9.07
N ALA A 132 -18.96 1.18 8.28
CA ALA A 132 -18.75 1.10 6.84
C ALA A 132 -19.24 2.40 6.18
N VAL A 133 -18.29 3.21 5.71
CA VAL A 133 -18.59 4.47 5.03
C VAL A 133 -19.16 4.22 3.64
N CYS A 134 -18.62 3.24 2.92
CA CYS A 134 -19.18 2.77 1.66
C CYS A 134 -18.71 1.35 1.33
N GLY A 135 -19.48 0.65 0.49
CA GLY A 135 -19.08 -0.61 -0.16
C GLY A 135 -18.70 -0.37 -1.62
N LEU A 136 -17.64 -1.02 -2.08
CA LEU A 136 -17.06 -0.88 -3.41
C LEU A 136 -16.94 -2.25 -4.08
N ARG A 137 -17.06 -2.25 -5.42
CA ARG A 137 -17.16 -3.48 -6.23
C ARG A 137 -15.80 -4.12 -6.55
N GLY A 138 -14.98 -4.36 -5.55
CA GLY A 138 -13.66 -4.98 -5.73
C GLY A 138 -12.99 -5.35 -4.41
N TYR A 139 -11.93 -6.16 -4.51
CA TYR A 139 -11.02 -6.38 -3.38
C TYR A 139 -10.15 -5.14 -3.22
N LEU A 140 -10.15 -4.52 -2.04
CA LEU A 140 -9.57 -3.18 -1.88
C LEU A 140 -8.09 -3.23 -1.48
N ARG A 141 -7.24 -2.48 -2.19
CA ARG A 141 -5.82 -2.30 -1.86
C ARG A 141 -5.37 -0.90 -2.28
N GLY A 142 -4.70 -0.22 -1.36
CA GLY A 142 -4.28 1.16 -1.56
C GLY A 142 -5.37 2.17 -1.18
N LEU A 143 -4.97 3.13 -0.35
CA LEU A 143 -5.83 4.19 0.14
C LEU A 143 -5.01 5.48 0.25
N ALA A 144 -5.46 6.51 -0.46
CA ALA A 144 -4.94 7.86 -0.36
C ALA A 144 -6.08 8.87 -0.16
N PHE A 145 -5.74 10.06 0.33
CA PHE A 145 -6.70 11.11 0.63
C PHE A 145 -6.31 12.43 -0.02
N VAL A 146 -7.30 13.16 -0.53
CA VAL A 146 -7.13 14.50 -1.14
C VAL A 146 -8.33 15.36 -0.78
N GLY A 147 -8.14 16.29 0.15
CA GLY A 147 -9.24 17.13 0.65
C GLY A 147 -10.39 16.28 1.18
N PRO A 148 -11.64 16.45 0.69
CA PRO A 148 -12.79 15.65 1.14
C PRO A 148 -12.90 14.29 0.44
N TYR A 149 -11.90 13.86 -0.34
CA TYR A 149 -11.97 12.65 -1.15
C TYR A 149 -11.01 11.56 -0.67
N ALA A 150 -11.46 10.31 -0.74
CA ALA A 150 -10.60 9.14 -0.70
C ALA A 150 -10.42 8.55 -2.10
N LEU A 151 -9.20 8.11 -2.39
CA LEU A 151 -8.84 7.35 -3.59
C LEU A 151 -8.60 5.91 -3.14
N VAL A 152 -9.42 4.98 -3.62
CA VAL A 152 -9.39 3.58 -3.20
C VAL A 152 -9.06 2.69 -4.39
N GLY A 153 -8.01 1.88 -4.27
CA GLY A 153 -7.66 0.90 -5.30
C GLY A 153 -8.53 -0.35 -5.20
N LEU A 154 -9.04 -0.80 -6.33
CA LEU A 154 -9.85 -2.00 -6.50
C LEU A 154 -9.06 -3.04 -7.29
N CYS A 155 -9.19 -4.30 -6.89
CA CYS A 155 -8.61 -5.45 -7.55
C CYS A 155 -9.69 -6.47 -7.88
N LYS A 156 -9.46 -7.24 -8.93
CA LYS A 156 -10.14 -8.52 -9.14
C LYS A 156 -9.54 -9.57 -8.21
N ILE A 157 -10.30 -10.62 -7.94
CA ILE A 157 -9.80 -11.82 -7.24
C ILE A 157 -9.67 -12.93 -8.28
N ARG A 158 -8.43 -13.29 -8.65
CA ARG A 158 -8.17 -14.32 -9.68
C ARG A 158 -8.00 -15.73 -9.10
N GLU A 159 -7.44 -15.87 -7.91
CA GLU A 159 -7.05 -17.17 -7.39
C GLU A 159 -8.12 -17.82 -6.50
N LYS A 160 -8.66 -18.95 -6.97
CA LYS A 160 -9.55 -19.80 -6.17
C LYS A 160 -8.87 -20.40 -4.93
N HIS A 161 -7.54 -20.56 -4.92
CA HIS A 161 -6.83 -21.26 -3.84
C HIS A 161 -6.51 -20.38 -2.62
N ILE A 162 -6.00 -19.16 -2.79
CA ILE A 162 -5.61 -18.30 -1.64
C ILE A 162 -6.67 -17.24 -1.33
N PHE A 163 -7.34 -16.66 -2.32
CA PHE A 163 -8.32 -15.56 -2.12
C PHE A 163 -9.77 -15.96 -2.43
N GLY A 164 -10.03 -17.22 -2.77
CA GLY A 164 -11.39 -17.72 -2.98
C GLY A 164 -12.21 -17.76 -1.69
N GLY A 165 -13.50 -17.51 -1.80
CA GLY A 165 -14.48 -17.62 -0.71
C GLY A 165 -14.71 -16.35 0.10
N LEU A 166 -14.18 -15.20 -0.36
CA LEU A 166 -14.34 -13.93 0.35
C LEU A 166 -15.77 -13.38 0.24
N PRO A 167 -16.26 -12.66 1.27
CA PRO A 167 -17.61 -12.09 1.28
C PRO A 167 -17.95 -11.29 0.03
N ILE A 168 -17.01 -10.53 -0.52
CA ILE A 168 -17.21 -9.70 -1.71
C ILE A 168 -17.62 -10.50 -2.96
N GLN A 169 -17.15 -11.75 -3.09
CA GLN A 169 -17.49 -12.62 -4.22
C GLN A 169 -18.94 -13.14 -4.14
N LYS A 170 -19.56 -13.09 -2.97
CA LYS A 170 -20.98 -13.41 -2.78
C LYS A 170 -21.88 -12.20 -3.06
N ARG A 171 -21.35 -10.98 -2.87
CA ARG A 171 -22.08 -9.71 -3.07
C ARG A 171 -22.08 -9.24 -4.52
N HIS A 172 -21.02 -9.56 -5.28
CA HIS A 172 -20.89 -9.17 -6.68
C HIS A 172 -20.44 -10.33 -7.55
N GLU A 173 -21.16 -10.55 -8.65
CA GLU A 173 -20.80 -11.55 -9.67
C GLU A 173 -19.48 -11.21 -10.38
N LYS A 174 -19.25 -9.92 -10.64
CA LYS A 174 -18.05 -9.40 -11.28
C LYS A 174 -17.41 -8.30 -10.45
N LEU A 175 -16.13 -8.49 -10.14
CA LEU A 175 -15.26 -7.51 -9.49
C LEU A 175 -14.53 -6.65 -10.52
N LEU A 176 -14.29 -5.40 -10.16
CA LEU A 176 -13.60 -4.41 -11.00
C LEU A 176 -12.16 -4.22 -10.53
N CYS A 177 -11.31 -3.75 -11.44
CA CYS A 177 -9.97 -3.27 -11.13
C CYS A 177 -9.87 -1.82 -11.53
N GLY A 178 -9.33 -0.95 -10.67
CA GLY A 178 -9.33 0.49 -10.93
C GLY A 178 -9.11 1.32 -9.68
N VAL A 179 -9.27 2.63 -9.79
CA VAL A 179 -9.24 3.56 -8.67
C VAL A 179 -10.58 4.27 -8.57
N VAL A 180 -11.27 4.08 -7.46
CA VAL A 180 -12.52 4.78 -7.13
C VAL A 180 -12.19 6.07 -6.37
N VAL A 181 -12.94 7.12 -6.67
CA VAL A 181 -12.99 8.36 -5.91
C VAL A 181 -14.25 8.34 -5.04
N VAL A 182 -14.08 8.43 -3.72
CA VAL A 182 -15.17 8.47 -2.72
C VAL A 182 -15.22 9.87 -2.11
N ASP A 183 -16.38 10.51 -2.10
CA ASP A 183 -16.62 11.73 -1.32
C ASP A 183 -16.93 11.37 0.14
N LEU A 184 -16.01 11.68 1.05
CA LEU A 184 -16.08 11.32 2.46
C LEU A 184 -17.21 12.02 3.22
N ARG A 185 -17.71 13.14 2.72
CA ARG A 185 -18.82 13.87 3.35
C ARG A 185 -20.15 13.13 3.15
N ARG A 186 -20.25 12.39 2.06
CA ARG A 186 -21.45 11.67 1.64
C ARG A 186 -21.34 10.15 1.83
N GLY A 187 -20.12 9.63 1.98
CA GLY A 187 -19.86 8.20 1.96
C GLY A 187 -20.23 7.55 0.62
N ALA A 188 -19.95 8.23 -0.49
CA ALA A 188 -20.41 7.80 -1.81
C ALA A 188 -19.31 7.85 -2.86
N GLU A 189 -19.31 6.86 -3.75
CA GLU A 189 -18.54 6.89 -4.99
C GLU A 189 -19.01 8.06 -5.87
N VAL A 190 -18.05 8.87 -6.34
CA VAL A 190 -18.29 10.02 -7.22
C VAL A 190 -17.54 9.92 -8.56
N GLY A 191 -16.71 8.90 -8.73
CA GLY A 191 -16.01 8.62 -9.98
C GLY A 191 -15.12 7.38 -9.90
N MET A 192 -14.76 6.83 -11.05
CA MET A 192 -13.95 5.62 -11.17
C MET A 192 -13.06 5.70 -12.41
N PHE A 193 -11.80 5.30 -12.25
CA PHE A 193 -10.90 4.99 -13.35
C PHE A 193 -10.70 3.47 -13.40
N GLU A 194 -11.36 2.80 -14.35
CA GLU A 194 -11.32 1.35 -14.49
C GLU A 194 -10.19 0.88 -15.41
N PHE A 195 -9.42 -0.12 -14.96
CA PHE A 195 -8.53 -0.89 -15.81
C PHE A 195 -9.31 -2.00 -16.52
N THR A 196 -9.58 -1.79 -17.80
CA THR A 196 -10.31 -2.77 -18.63
C THR A 196 -9.40 -3.87 -19.18
N SER A 197 -8.08 -3.66 -19.21
CA SER A 197 -7.06 -4.64 -19.59
C SER A 197 -5.69 -4.32 -18.97
N GLY A 198 -4.76 -5.27 -19.04
CA GLY A 198 -3.35 -5.08 -18.64
C GLY A 198 -3.08 -5.07 -17.13
N CYS A 199 -4.01 -4.60 -16.31
CA CYS A 199 -3.90 -4.57 -14.86
C CYS A 199 -5.18 -5.11 -14.21
N GLU A 200 -5.02 -6.05 -13.27
CA GLU A 200 -6.15 -6.59 -12.49
C GLU A 200 -5.94 -6.52 -10.98
N GLU A 201 -4.77 -6.04 -10.57
CA GLU A 201 -4.31 -5.99 -9.20
C GLU A 201 -3.49 -4.74 -8.95
N LEU A 202 -3.88 -4.01 -7.90
CA LEU A 202 -3.19 -2.85 -7.35
C LEU A 202 -2.69 -3.20 -5.96
N TYR A 203 -1.51 -2.69 -5.57
CA TYR A 203 -0.95 -2.93 -4.24
C TYR A 203 -1.05 -1.71 -3.33
N ASP A 204 -0.97 -0.51 -3.90
CA ASP A 204 -1.15 0.75 -3.17
C ASP A 204 -1.66 1.85 -4.12
N VAL A 205 -2.19 2.92 -3.55
CA VAL A 205 -2.61 4.15 -4.24
C VAL A 205 -2.01 5.32 -3.49
N GLN A 206 -1.33 6.21 -4.21
CA GLN A 206 -0.72 7.41 -3.67
C GLN A 206 -1.10 8.61 -4.52
N PHE A 207 -1.35 9.75 -3.87
CA PHE A 207 -1.60 11.02 -4.55
C PHE A 207 -0.36 11.92 -4.48
N LEU A 208 0.07 12.41 -5.64
CA LEU A 208 1.24 13.30 -5.76
C LEU A 208 0.79 14.69 -6.23
N PRO A 209 0.65 15.68 -5.31
CA PRO A 209 0.19 17.01 -5.67
C PRO A 209 1.11 17.66 -6.72
N GLY A 210 0.51 18.23 -7.77
CA GLY A 210 1.25 18.94 -8.82
C GLY A 210 1.98 18.04 -9.83
N VAL A 211 2.02 16.71 -9.62
CA VAL A 211 2.68 15.78 -10.54
C VAL A 211 1.71 15.33 -11.64
N ARG A 212 2.03 15.64 -12.90
CA ARG A 212 1.16 15.32 -14.05
C ARG A 212 1.58 14.08 -14.84
N ARG A 213 2.89 13.76 -14.85
CA ARG A 213 3.47 12.66 -15.62
C ARG A 213 4.45 11.86 -14.75
N PRO A 214 3.95 11.12 -13.76
CA PRO A 214 4.81 10.26 -12.96
C PRO A 214 5.39 9.16 -13.86
N MET A 215 6.67 8.84 -13.66
CA MET A 215 7.36 7.77 -14.37
C MET A 215 8.05 6.87 -13.34
N ILE A 216 7.92 5.56 -13.52
CA ILE A 216 8.69 4.56 -12.79
C ILE A 216 9.67 3.97 -13.81
N LEU A 217 10.96 4.03 -13.48
CA LEU A 217 11.99 3.45 -14.32
C LEU A 217 12.16 1.98 -13.94
N ASN A 218 12.04 1.11 -14.93
CA ASN A 218 12.45 -0.28 -14.78
C ASN A 218 13.98 -0.35 -14.97
N LEU A 219 14.70 -0.67 -13.90
CA LEU A 219 16.17 -0.71 -13.88
C LEU A 219 16.75 -1.79 -14.83
N ASP A 220 15.95 -2.81 -15.19
CA ASP A 220 16.35 -3.87 -16.10
C ASP A 220 16.18 -3.48 -17.59
N LYS A 221 15.58 -2.31 -17.87
CA LYS A 221 15.32 -1.86 -19.24
C LYS A 221 16.36 -0.81 -19.67
N PRO A 222 16.88 -0.89 -20.92
CA PRO A 222 17.85 0.09 -21.43
C PRO A 222 17.40 1.55 -21.31
N ALA A 223 16.09 1.79 -21.34
CA ALA A 223 15.48 3.11 -21.13
C ALA A 223 15.96 3.82 -19.85
N VAL A 224 16.32 3.09 -18.79
CA VAL A 224 16.85 3.71 -17.56
C VAL A 224 18.06 4.60 -17.83
N ARG A 225 18.90 4.26 -18.82
CA ARG A 225 20.11 5.03 -19.18
C ARG A 225 19.78 6.33 -19.92
N GLN A 226 18.55 6.48 -20.38
CA GLN A 226 18.07 7.67 -21.08
C GLN A 226 17.34 8.64 -20.15
N ALA A 227 16.99 8.20 -18.94
CA ALA A 227 16.33 9.07 -17.96
C ALA A 227 17.40 9.78 -17.11
N VAL A 228 17.33 11.11 -17.08
CA VAL A 228 18.17 11.95 -16.24
C VAL A 228 17.27 12.65 -15.24
N THR A 229 17.57 12.52 -13.96
CA THR A 229 16.85 13.18 -12.88
C THR A 229 17.80 14.03 -12.04
N ASN A 230 17.32 15.18 -11.59
CA ASN A 230 17.95 16.02 -10.57
C ASN A 230 16.85 16.51 -9.61
N PRO A 231 17.19 17.17 -8.49
CA PRO A 231 16.18 17.59 -7.50
C PRO A 231 15.04 18.45 -8.06
N ASP A 232 15.29 19.17 -9.16
CA ASP A 232 14.35 20.14 -9.72
C ASP A 232 13.67 19.65 -11.01
N SER A 233 14.13 18.56 -11.62
CA SER A 233 13.66 18.13 -12.94
C SER A 233 13.98 16.69 -13.31
N SER A 234 13.21 16.18 -14.28
CA SER A 234 13.41 14.87 -14.91
C SER A 234 13.29 14.99 -16.42
N TYR A 235 14.26 14.46 -17.16
CA TYR A 235 14.35 14.51 -18.61
C TYR A 235 14.62 13.15 -19.23
N TRP A 236 14.16 12.97 -20.46
CA TRP A 236 14.54 11.86 -21.32
C TRP A 236 15.54 12.37 -22.35
N LEU A 237 16.72 11.77 -22.41
CA LEU A 237 17.64 11.93 -23.53
C LEU A 237 16.92 11.43 -24.78
N ARG A 238 16.68 12.35 -25.72
CA ARG A 238 16.12 12.04 -27.02
C ARG A 238 17.27 12.00 -28.00
N ALA A 239 17.59 10.81 -28.52
CA ALA A 239 18.63 10.66 -29.53
C ALA A 239 18.41 11.59 -30.74
N SER A 240 17.15 11.89 -31.07
CA SER A 240 16.80 12.85 -32.14
C SER A 240 17.14 14.31 -31.84
N ALA A 241 17.55 14.64 -30.62
CA ALA A 241 17.97 15.97 -30.18
C ALA A 241 19.48 16.04 -29.88
N GLU A 242 20.23 14.95 -30.09
CA GLU A 242 21.69 14.96 -29.96
C GLU A 242 22.32 15.70 -31.14
N ILE A 243 23.19 16.66 -30.84
CA ILE A 243 23.99 17.36 -31.84
C ILE A 243 25.26 16.53 -32.04
N HIS A 244 25.40 15.88 -33.20
CA HIS A 244 26.64 15.22 -33.58
C HIS A 244 27.57 16.24 -34.23
N GLU A 245 28.79 16.38 -33.72
CA GLU A 245 29.83 17.11 -34.46
C GLU A 245 30.15 16.33 -35.73
N GLU A 246 30.00 16.96 -36.89
CA GLU A 246 30.46 16.39 -38.16
C GLU A 246 31.98 16.24 -38.10
N THR A 247 32.46 15.00 -38.11
CA THR A 247 33.88 14.70 -38.32
C THR A 247 34.28 15.21 -39.70
N LYS A 248 34.95 16.37 -39.75
CA LYS A 248 35.58 16.84 -40.99
C LYS A 248 36.53 15.75 -41.50
N PRO A 249 36.42 15.32 -42.77
CA PRO A 249 37.39 14.39 -43.33
C PRO A 249 38.77 15.05 -43.29
N SER A 250 39.76 14.31 -42.78
CA SER A 250 41.16 14.73 -42.82
C SER A 250 41.57 14.88 -44.29
N SER A 251 41.76 16.11 -44.75
CA SER A 251 42.42 16.38 -46.02
C SER A 251 43.90 16.02 -45.87
N LEU A 252 44.23 14.77 -46.19
CA LEU A 252 45.62 14.37 -46.44
C LEU A 252 46.00 14.88 -47.84
N SER A 253 46.85 15.90 -47.86
CA SER A 253 47.61 16.39 -49.02
C SER A 253 48.75 15.44 -49.38
#